data_AF-A0A538Q375-F1
#
_entry.id   AF-A0A538Q375-F1
#
_cell.length_a   1.000
_cell.length_b   1.000
_cell.length_c   1.000
_cell.angle_alpha   90.00
_cell.angle_beta   90.00
_cell.angle_gamma   90.00
#
_symmetry.space_group_name_H-M   'P 1'
#
loop_
_entity.id
_entity.type
_entity.pdbx_description
1 polymer ?
#
loop_
_entity_poly.entity_id
_entity_poly.type
_entity_poly.pdbx_seq_one_letter_code
_entity_poly.pdbx_strand_id
1 'polypeptide(L)'
;MTSDPALQRLAAAVPDNVRAVCRTLAAAGHQAVCVGGAVRDALLGRAPGDWDVATSARPEQVIALFPRAIPTGLAHGTVTIVTGRGAASHVEVTTFRGEGAYSDARRPDHVTFGVPLVEDLARRDLRVNAIAYDPAADALIDPYGGQRDIAERA
;
A
#
# COMPACT_ATOMS: atom_id res chain seq x y z
N MET A 1 -7.28 23.61 -0.51
CA MET A 1 -7.52 22.79 0.69
C MET A 1 -8.71 21.90 0.38
N THR A 2 -8.49 20.58 0.30
CA THR A 2 -9.52 19.58 -0.01
C THR A 2 -10.61 19.62 1.07
N SER A 3 -11.86 19.85 0.66
CA SER A 3 -13.03 19.89 1.54
C SER A 3 -13.55 18.51 1.93
N ASP A 4 -12.87 17.44 1.51
CA ASP A 4 -13.23 16.06 1.78
C ASP A 4 -12.69 15.60 3.15
N PRO A 5 -13.55 15.33 4.14
CA PRO A 5 -13.14 14.85 5.45
C PRO A 5 -12.37 13.53 5.42
N ALA A 6 -12.61 12.66 4.43
CA ALA A 6 -11.91 11.39 4.30
C ALA A 6 -10.43 11.61 3.95
N LEU A 7 -10.16 12.46 2.96
CA LEU A 7 -8.79 12.84 2.59
C LEU A 7 -8.07 13.53 3.74
N GLN A 8 -8.75 14.40 4.49
CA GLN A 8 -8.16 15.05 5.66
C GLN A 8 -7.71 14.05 6.73
N ARG A 9 -8.55 13.02 7.02
CA ARG A 9 -8.17 11.96 7.98
C ARG A 9 -6.98 11.16 7.49
N LEU A 10 -6.98 10.75 6.22
CA LEU A 10 -5.87 10.01 5.63
C LEU A 10 -4.57 10.82 5.66
N ALA A 11 -4.63 12.06 5.20
CA ALA A 11 -3.48 12.96 5.16
C ALA A 11 -2.89 13.19 6.56
N ALA A 12 -3.73 13.30 7.59
CA ALA A 12 -3.29 13.46 8.97
C ALA A 12 -2.74 12.16 9.60
N ALA A 13 -3.21 11.00 9.17
CA ALA A 13 -2.89 9.71 9.78
C ALA A 13 -1.61 9.06 9.24
N VAL A 14 -1.22 9.35 7.99
CA VAL A 14 -0.04 8.73 7.36
C VAL A 14 1.25 9.20 8.02
N PRO A 15 2.09 8.29 8.58
CA PRO A 15 3.36 8.64 9.19
C PRO A 15 4.34 9.30 8.21
N ASP A 16 5.19 10.20 8.72
CA ASP A 16 6.13 10.95 7.89
C ASP A 16 7.13 10.07 7.14
N ASN A 17 7.56 8.96 7.75
CA ASN A 17 8.47 8.01 7.10
C ASN A 17 7.81 7.27 5.93
N VAL A 18 6.54 6.86 6.08
CA VAL A 18 5.75 6.25 5.01
C VAL A 18 5.56 7.26 3.87
N ARG A 19 5.19 8.51 4.20
CA ARG A 19 5.07 9.59 3.22
C ARG A 19 6.38 9.85 2.48
N ALA A 20 7.51 9.81 3.18
CA ALA A 20 8.83 9.96 2.57
C ALA A 20 9.14 8.83 1.59
N VAL A 21 8.84 7.57 1.93
CA VAL A 21 9.01 6.42 1.02
C VAL A 21 8.16 6.59 -0.24
N CYS A 22 6.88 6.94 -0.11
CA CYS A 22 6.01 7.17 -1.27
C CYS A 22 6.53 8.30 -2.15
N ARG A 23 6.98 9.41 -1.57
CA ARG A 23 7.56 10.53 -2.34
C ARG A 23 8.82 10.13 -3.09
N THR A 24 9.71 9.33 -2.49
CA THR A 24 10.92 8.84 -3.16
C THR A 24 10.58 7.97 -4.37
N LEU A 25 9.61 7.05 -4.22
CA LEU A 25 9.14 6.21 -5.32
C LEU A 25 8.47 7.05 -6.43
N ALA A 26 7.62 8.01 -6.05
CA ALA A 26 6.96 8.93 -6.98
C ALA A 26 7.98 9.77 -7.76
N ALA A 27 9.01 10.30 -7.09
CA ALA A 27 10.09 11.06 -7.73
C ALA A 27 10.91 10.22 -8.72
N ALA A 28 10.96 8.90 -8.53
CA ALA A 28 11.56 7.94 -9.46
C ALA A 28 10.61 7.52 -10.61
N GLY A 29 9.41 8.08 -10.69
CA GLY A 29 8.42 7.77 -11.72
C GLY A 29 7.55 6.54 -11.44
N HIS A 30 7.53 6.06 -10.20
CA HIS A 30 6.70 4.91 -9.80
C HIS A 30 5.48 5.35 -9.01
N GLN A 31 4.34 4.68 -9.23
CA GLN A 31 3.20 4.82 -8.34
C GLN A 31 3.55 4.22 -6.98
N ALA A 32 3.15 4.89 -5.89
CA ALA A 32 3.33 4.39 -4.53
C ALA A 32 2.16 4.84 -3.66
N VAL A 33 1.41 3.86 -3.15
CA VAL A 33 0.16 4.09 -2.43
C VAL A 33 0.14 3.32 -1.13
N CYS A 34 -0.39 3.94 -0.08
CA CYS A 34 -0.77 3.26 1.15
C CYS A 34 -2.00 2.37 0.88
N VAL A 35 -2.06 1.20 1.49
CA VAL A 35 -3.11 0.19 1.25
C VAL A 35 -3.49 -0.57 2.53
N GLY A 36 -4.57 -1.34 2.48
CA GLY A 36 -4.90 -2.32 3.52
C GLY A 36 -5.59 -1.72 4.76
N GLY A 37 -5.39 -2.39 5.91
CA GLY A 37 -6.11 -2.09 7.15
C GLY A 37 -5.88 -0.68 7.69
N ALA A 38 -4.66 -0.14 7.57
CA ALA A 38 -4.36 1.21 8.03
C ALA A 38 -5.15 2.29 7.28
N VAL A 39 -5.34 2.14 5.97
CA VAL A 39 -6.17 3.05 5.16
C VAL A 39 -7.62 2.99 5.61
N ARG A 40 -8.17 1.78 5.78
CA ARG A 40 -9.52 1.58 6.31
C ARG A 40 -9.72 2.23 7.68
N ASP A 41 -8.79 1.97 8.60
CA ASP A 41 -8.89 2.46 9.97
C ASP A 41 -8.76 3.98 10.04
N ALA A 42 -7.88 4.58 9.23
CA ALA A 42 -7.78 6.04 9.09
C ALA A 42 -9.07 6.66 8.53
N LEU A 43 -9.68 6.06 7.50
CA LEU A 43 -10.96 6.51 6.95
C LEU A 43 -12.08 6.49 7.99
N LEU A 44 -12.09 5.49 8.86
CA LEU A 44 -13.00 5.34 10.00
C LEU A 44 -12.70 6.29 11.17
N GLY A 45 -11.62 7.08 11.11
CA GLY A 45 -11.17 7.91 12.22
C GLY A 45 -10.65 7.12 13.42
N ARG A 46 -10.26 5.86 13.22
CA ARG A 46 -9.64 4.99 14.22
C ARG A 46 -8.12 5.11 14.15
N ALA A 47 -7.43 4.75 15.23
CA ALA A 47 -5.98 4.66 15.23
C ALA A 47 -5.53 3.55 14.26
N PRO A 48 -4.78 3.86 13.19
CA PRO A 48 -4.29 2.85 12.27
C PRO A 48 -3.22 1.96 12.92
N GLY A 49 -3.16 0.70 12.49
CA GLY A 49 -2.04 -0.19 12.78
C GLY A 49 -0.84 0.07 11.86
N ASP A 50 -0.23 -1.00 11.39
CA ASP A 50 0.94 -0.93 10.49
C ASP A 50 0.56 -0.43 9.09
N TRP A 51 1.39 0.46 8.55
CA TRP A 51 1.20 1.07 7.24
C TRP A 51 2.04 0.36 6.17
N ASP A 52 1.35 -0.24 5.20
CA ASP A 52 1.97 -0.88 4.04
C ASP A 52 1.92 0.03 2.81
N VAL A 53 2.98 0.01 2.03
CA VAL A 53 3.08 0.69 0.73
C VAL A 53 3.02 -0.34 -0.40
N ALA A 54 2.10 -0.15 -1.34
CA ALA A 54 2.10 -0.86 -2.61
C ALA A 54 2.67 0.04 -3.71
N THR A 55 3.48 -0.51 -4.62
CA THR A 55 4.15 0.30 -5.66
C THR A 55 4.21 -0.39 -7.02
N SER A 56 4.22 0.38 -8.11
CA SER A 56 4.50 -0.14 -9.45
C SER A 56 5.97 -0.55 -9.62
N ALA A 57 6.87 -0.12 -8.74
CA ALA A 57 8.28 -0.49 -8.78
C ALA A 57 8.44 -1.99 -8.48
N ARG A 58 9.29 -2.68 -9.25
CA ARG A 58 9.70 -4.06 -8.98
C ARG A 58 10.65 -4.11 -7.77
N PRO A 59 10.77 -5.25 -7.07
CA PRO A 59 11.61 -5.34 -5.87
C PRO A 59 13.06 -4.88 -6.09
N GLU A 60 13.63 -5.16 -7.26
CA GLU A 60 15.01 -4.77 -7.61
C GLU A 60 15.13 -3.24 -7.76
N GLN A 61 14.09 -2.59 -8.29
CA GLN A 61 14.02 -1.14 -8.42
C GLN A 61 13.85 -0.48 -7.04
N VAL A 62 13.03 -1.06 -6.17
CA VAL A 62 12.90 -0.61 -4.78
C VAL A 62 14.24 -0.72 -4.05
N ILE A 63 14.92 -1.86 -4.14
CA ILE A 63 16.24 -2.05 -3.52
C ILE A 63 17.25 -1.02 -4.05
N ALA A 64 17.24 -0.72 -5.35
CA ALA A 64 18.14 0.26 -5.95
C ALA A 64 17.89 1.70 -5.46
N LEU A 65 16.63 2.05 -5.15
CA LEU A 65 16.25 3.40 -4.70
C LEU A 65 16.54 3.64 -3.20
N PHE A 66 16.64 2.58 -2.40
CA PHE A 66 16.74 2.70 -0.94
C PHE A 66 18.02 2.02 -0.42
N PRO A 67 19.02 2.80 0.04
CA PRO A 67 20.29 2.26 0.54
C PRO A 67 20.16 1.30 1.74
N ARG A 68 19.06 1.41 2.50
CA ARG A 68 18.73 0.56 3.65
C ARG A 68 17.48 -0.27 3.39
N ALA A 69 17.45 -0.95 2.24
CA ALA A 69 16.44 -1.93 1.88
C ALA A 69 16.83 -3.33 2.40
N ILE A 70 15.87 -4.06 2.95
CA ILE A 70 16.02 -5.45 3.39
C ILE A 70 15.07 -6.31 2.53
N PRO A 71 15.57 -7.32 1.81
CA PRO A 71 14.75 -8.20 0.96
C PRO A 71 14.00 -9.25 1.80
N THR A 72 13.03 -8.81 2.59
CA THR A 72 12.30 -9.63 3.57
C THR A 72 11.33 -10.63 2.94
N GLY A 73 10.74 -10.32 1.78
CA GLY A 73 9.69 -11.14 1.16
C GLY A 73 9.73 -11.14 -0.36
N LEU A 74 10.92 -11.26 -0.96
CA LEU A 74 11.10 -11.14 -2.43
C LEU A 74 10.22 -12.10 -3.24
N ALA A 75 10.01 -13.33 -2.77
CA ALA A 75 9.11 -14.30 -3.44
C ALA A 75 7.66 -13.79 -3.55
N HIS A 76 7.29 -12.85 -2.70
CA HIS A 76 5.98 -12.20 -2.65
C HIS A 76 6.01 -10.73 -3.10
N GLY A 77 7.18 -10.24 -3.52
CA GLY A 77 7.38 -8.90 -4.04
C GLY A 77 7.59 -7.83 -2.96
N THR A 78 7.87 -8.23 -1.71
CA THR A 78 7.98 -7.33 -0.56
C THR A 78 9.44 -7.03 -0.20
N VAL A 79 9.73 -5.76 0.04
CA VAL A 79 11.00 -5.23 0.52
C VAL A 79 10.73 -4.31 1.71
N THR A 80 11.47 -4.46 2.80
CA THR A 80 11.36 -3.60 3.97
C THR A 80 12.37 -2.45 3.89
N ILE A 81 11.90 -1.21 3.99
CA ILE A 81 12.74 -0.01 3.98
C ILE A 81 12.98 0.46 5.42
N VAL A 82 14.25 0.55 5.82
CA VAL A 82 14.63 1.06 7.14
C VAL A 82 14.79 2.57 7.09
N THR A 83 13.85 3.31 7.68
CA THR A 83 13.80 4.77 7.68
C THR A 83 14.45 5.41 8.90
N GLY A 84 14.86 4.63 9.91
CA GLY A 84 15.29 5.14 11.22
C GLY A 84 15.83 4.05 12.15
N ARG A 85 15.65 4.21 13.47
CA ARG A 85 16.03 3.21 14.49
C ARG A 85 14.78 2.63 15.15
N GLY A 86 14.81 1.34 15.47
CA GLY A 86 13.70 0.63 16.10
C GLY A 86 12.63 0.16 15.11
N ALA A 87 11.75 -0.74 15.55
CA ALA A 87 10.78 -1.43 14.70
C ALA A 87 9.77 -0.48 14.01
N ALA A 88 9.35 0.59 14.68
CA ALA A 88 8.46 1.62 14.11
C ALA A 88 9.10 2.43 12.95
N SER A 89 10.38 2.21 12.66
CA SER A 89 11.10 2.85 11.56
C SER A 89 11.20 1.96 10.32
N HIS A 90 10.38 0.92 10.20
CA HIS A 90 10.34 0.04 9.04
C HIS A 90 9.08 0.33 8.22
N VAL A 91 9.22 0.34 6.90
CA VAL A 91 8.10 0.48 5.96
C VAL A 91 8.14 -0.70 5.02
N GLU A 92 7.07 -1.49 4.98
CA GLU A 92 6.96 -2.56 4.00
C GLU A 92 6.49 -2.01 2.66
N VAL A 93 7.28 -2.28 1.61
CA VAL A 93 7.01 -1.87 0.25
C VAL A 93 6.82 -3.11 -0.59
N THR A 94 5.62 -3.31 -1.13
CA THR A 94 5.26 -4.47 -1.94
C THR A 94 4.96 -4.04 -3.37
N THR A 95 5.58 -4.68 -4.36
CA THR A 95 5.26 -4.43 -5.76
C THR A 95 3.81 -4.82 -6.06
N PHE A 96 3.14 -4.10 -6.96
CA PHE A 96 1.84 -4.49 -7.47
C PHE A 96 1.95 -5.89 -8.06
N ARG A 97 1.08 -6.79 -7.62
CA ARG A 97 1.12 -8.18 -8.05
C ARG A 97 -0.26 -8.71 -8.40
N GLY A 98 -0.31 -9.52 -9.45
CA GLY A 98 -1.42 -10.39 -9.77
C GLY A 98 -1.15 -11.78 -9.19
N GLU A 99 -2.23 -12.49 -8.87
CA GLU A 99 -2.18 -13.88 -8.41
C GLU A 99 -2.82 -14.77 -9.48
N GLY A 100 -2.12 -15.86 -9.85
CA GLY A 100 -2.61 -16.84 -10.81
C GLY A 100 -3.64 -17.80 -10.22
N ALA A 101 -3.93 -18.89 -10.93
CA ALA A 101 -4.81 -19.94 -10.43
C ALA A 101 -4.29 -20.53 -9.11
N TYR A 102 -5.22 -20.95 -8.25
CA TYR A 102 -4.92 -21.64 -7.00
C TYR A 102 -5.15 -23.13 -7.21
N SER A 103 -4.09 -23.93 -7.26
CA SER A 103 -4.22 -25.39 -7.28
C SER A 103 -4.65 -25.96 -5.91
N ASP A 104 -4.32 -25.29 -4.80
CA ASP A 104 -4.57 -25.75 -3.42
C ASP A 104 -5.46 -24.82 -2.58
N ALA A 105 -6.15 -23.87 -3.22
CA ALA A 105 -7.04 -22.86 -2.64
C ALA A 105 -6.42 -21.88 -1.63
N ARG A 106 -5.14 -22.02 -1.25
CA ARG A 106 -4.50 -21.14 -0.25
C ARG A 106 -3.26 -20.42 -0.76
N ARG A 107 -2.58 -20.98 -1.75
CA ARG A 107 -1.37 -20.38 -2.33
C ARG A 107 -1.55 -20.24 -3.84
N PRO A 108 -1.32 -19.06 -4.42
CA PRO A 108 -1.34 -18.92 -5.86
C PRO A 108 -0.15 -19.69 -6.44
N ASP A 109 -0.39 -20.43 -7.52
CA ASP A 109 0.66 -21.23 -8.18
C ASP A 109 1.76 -20.32 -8.74
N HIS A 110 1.39 -19.10 -9.12
CA HIS A 110 2.27 -18.08 -9.66
C HIS A 110 1.88 -16.67 -9.18
N VAL A 111 2.89 -15.84 -8.94
CA VAL A 111 2.74 -14.41 -8.65
C VAL A 111 3.35 -13.63 -9.80
N THR A 112 2.59 -12.70 -10.38
CA THR A 112 3.05 -11.84 -11.47
C THR A 112 3.26 -10.42 -10.96
N PHE A 113 4.48 -9.89 -11.07
CA PHE A 113 4.80 -8.53 -10.63
C PHE A 113 4.60 -7.49 -11.74
N GLY A 114 4.29 -6.26 -11.33
CA GLY A 114 4.15 -5.10 -12.23
C GLY A 114 2.79 -5.04 -12.93
N VAL A 115 1.75 -5.63 -12.33
CA VAL A 115 0.37 -5.46 -12.79
C VAL A 115 -0.15 -4.05 -12.46
N PRO A 116 -1.24 -3.58 -13.08
CA PRO A 116 -1.88 -2.33 -12.70
C PRO A 116 -2.39 -2.35 -11.25
N LEU A 117 -2.40 -1.19 -10.58
CA LEU A 117 -2.90 -1.06 -9.20
C LEU A 117 -4.31 -1.65 -9.03
N VAL A 118 -5.21 -1.43 -9.98
CA VAL A 118 -6.59 -1.95 -9.93
C VAL A 118 -6.62 -3.47 -9.84
N GLU A 119 -5.68 -4.16 -10.49
CA GLU A 119 -5.53 -5.61 -10.44
C GLU A 119 -4.94 -6.07 -9.09
N ASP A 120 -3.93 -5.37 -8.54
CA ASP A 120 -3.43 -5.64 -7.18
C ASP A 120 -4.50 -5.43 -6.11
N LEU A 121 -5.39 -4.45 -6.28
CA LEU A 121 -6.50 -4.24 -5.35
C LEU A 121 -7.58 -5.33 -5.49
N ALA A 122 -7.77 -5.89 -6.69
CA ALA A 122 -8.79 -6.90 -6.98
C ALA A 122 -8.58 -8.20 -6.20
N ARG A 123 -7.33 -8.60 -5.97
CA ARG A 123 -6.98 -9.86 -5.29
C ARG A 123 -7.14 -9.81 -3.78
N ARG A 124 -7.40 -8.63 -3.19
CA ARG A 124 -7.47 -8.48 -1.73
C ARG A 124 -8.77 -9.05 -1.20
N ASP A 125 -8.66 -9.91 -0.18
CA ASP A 125 -9.76 -10.73 0.36
C ASP A 125 -11.02 -9.93 0.76
N LEU A 126 -10.86 -8.67 1.18
CA LEU A 126 -11.94 -7.80 1.62
C LEU A 126 -11.94 -6.50 0.85
N ARG A 127 -13.11 -6.11 0.31
CA ARG A 127 -13.32 -4.83 -0.40
C ARG A 127 -12.93 -3.61 0.43
N VAL A 128 -13.19 -3.64 1.75
CA VAL A 128 -12.77 -2.58 2.68
C VAL A 128 -11.25 -2.42 2.79
N ASN A 129 -10.49 -3.43 2.36
CA ASN A 129 -9.02 -3.42 2.30
C ASN A 129 -8.51 -3.18 0.87
N ALA A 130 -9.40 -3.02 -0.11
CA ALA A 130 -9.12 -2.75 -1.52
C ALA A 130 -9.21 -1.25 -1.86
N ILE A 131 -8.88 -0.40 -0.87
CA ILE A 131 -8.79 1.06 -0.99
C ILE A 131 -7.31 1.43 -0.90
N ALA A 132 -6.87 2.33 -1.78
CA ALA A 132 -5.51 2.86 -1.80
C ALA A 132 -5.51 4.38 -1.61
N TYR A 133 -4.51 4.91 -0.91
CA TYR A 133 -4.29 6.34 -0.76
C TYR A 133 -2.89 6.71 -1.25
N ASP A 134 -2.78 7.65 -2.17
CA ASP A 134 -1.52 8.23 -2.61
C ASP A 134 -1.20 9.49 -1.78
N PRO A 135 -0.24 9.43 -0.84
CA PRO A 135 0.09 10.57 0.01
C PRO A 135 0.97 11.62 -0.70
N ALA A 136 1.48 11.33 -1.90
CA ALA A 136 2.23 12.28 -2.72
C ALA A 136 1.31 13.08 -3.63
N ALA A 137 0.27 12.43 -4.20
CA ALA A 137 -0.75 13.07 -5.02
C ALA A 137 -1.96 13.59 -4.22
N ASP A 138 -2.05 13.26 -2.93
CA ASP A 138 -3.23 13.49 -2.07
C ASP A 138 -4.52 12.92 -2.69
N ALA A 139 -4.45 11.68 -3.17
CA ALA A 139 -5.49 11.04 -3.97
C ALA A 139 -5.98 9.73 -3.34
N LEU A 140 -7.30 9.58 -3.21
CA LEU A 140 -7.95 8.33 -2.79
C LEU A 140 -8.38 7.53 -4.02
N ILE A 141 -8.04 6.24 -4.03
CA ILE A 141 -8.31 5.30 -5.12
C ILE A 141 -9.15 4.16 -4.55
N ASP A 142 -10.43 4.13 -4.93
CA ASP A 142 -11.42 3.15 -4.46
C ASP A 142 -12.23 2.58 -5.64
N PRO A 143 -11.63 1.71 -6.48
CA PRO A 143 -12.29 1.18 -7.67
C PRO A 143 -13.41 0.18 -7.36
N TYR A 144 -13.45 -0.38 -6.14
CA TYR A 144 -14.40 -1.43 -5.74
C TYR A 144 -15.47 -0.95 -4.76
N GLY A 145 -15.50 0.34 -4.43
CA GLY A 145 -16.51 0.95 -3.56
C GLY A 145 -16.36 0.59 -2.08
N GLY A 146 -15.13 0.31 -1.63
CA GLY A 146 -14.83 -0.04 -0.23
C GLY A 146 -15.27 1.03 0.76
N GLN A 147 -15.30 2.31 0.39
CA GLN A 147 -15.83 3.37 1.27
C GLN A 147 -17.32 3.20 1.58
N ARG A 148 -18.11 2.67 0.63
CA ARG A 148 -19.53 2.37 0.86
C ARG A 148 -19.68 1.21 1.83
N ASP A 149 -18.91 0.14 1.62
CA ASP A 149 -18.88 -1.03 2.51
C ASP A 149 -18.44 -0.65 3.94
N ILE A 150 -17.52 0.31 4.09
CA ILE A 150 -17.13 0.88 5.38
C ILE A 150 -18.31 1.60 6.04
N ALA A 151 -19.01 2.46 5.29
CA ALA A 151 -20.14 3.23 5.82
C ALA A 151 -21.34 2.37 6.23
N GLU A 152 -21.58 1.24 5.54
CA GLU A 152 -22.67 0.31 5.86
C GLU A 152 -22.38 -0.58 7.08
N ARG A 153 -21.11 -0.64 7.54
CA ARG A 153 -20.67 -1.53 8.64
C ARG A 153 -20.10 -0.77 9.86
N ALA A 154 -20.06 0.57 9.82
CA ALA A 154 -19.60 1.44 10.90
C ALA A 154 -20.73 1.78 11.88
#